data_AF-A0A7R9HUS0-F1
#
_entry.id   AF-A0A7R9HUS0-F1
#
_cell.length_a   1.000
_cell.length_b   1.000
_cell.length_c   1.000
_cell.angle_alpha   90.00
_cell.angle_beta   90.00
_cell.angle_gamma   90.00
#
_symmetry.space_group_name_H-M   'P 1'
#
loop_
_entity.id
_entity.type
_entity.pdbx_description
1 polymer ?
#
loop_
_entity_poly.entity_id
_entity_poly.type
_entity_poly.pdbx_seq_one_letter_code
_entity_poly.pdbx_strand_id
1 'polypeptide(L)'
;RATLTDGIERSLKKGRGLEQAAAAQLAPLLCVQLGAGDYAEEVCRELSPVLSLVANDAAASLLARAKCCWALGLCTFLAGGEMADVVQLMHSLENIFSASYLKGNGTVPLVTADQALLHAAALSAWSLLLTLMSPGDIYMLMSDDSDSVFVPQLAQLSELLDSAHLDVRLAAGESMALVYELGRVHNDDFHQESTPQLADKLRQLATDSHKYRAKKDRKQQRSSFRDILHYV
;
A
#
# COMPACT_ATOMS: atom_id res chain seq x y z
N ARG A 1 10.12 -27.72 2.53
CA ARG A 1 9.00 -26.85 2.14
C ARG A 1 7.84 -27.00 3.12
N ALA A 2 7.12 -28.13 3.11
CA ALA A 2 5.98 -28.38 4.01
C ALA A 2 6.26 -28.06 5.50
N THR A 3 7.45 -28.39 6.00
CA THR A 3 7.85 -28.09 7.38
C THR A 3 8.05 -26.60 7.68
N LEU A 4 8.53 -25.82 6.70
CA LEU A 4 8.72 -24.37 6.86
C LEU A 4 7.39 -23.62 6.72
N THR A 5 6.57 -23.99 5.74
CA THR A 5 5.23 -23.40 5.57
C THR A 5 4.36 -23.67 6.81
N ASP A 6 4.33 -24.90 7.32
CA ASP A 6 3.64 -25.25 8.58
C ASP A 6 4.19 -24.45 9.78
N GLY A 7 5.51 -24.27 9.86
CA GLY A 7 6.13 -23.45 10.90
C GLY A 7 5.69 -21.98 10.85
N ILE A 8 5.65 -21.39 9.65
CA ILE A 8 5.17 -20.02 9.43
C ILE A 8 3.69 -19.92 9.79
N GLU A 9 2.86 -20.84 9.31
CA GLU A 9 1.42 -20.86 9.55
C GLU A 9 1.11 -20.97 11.05
N ARG A 10 1.78 -21.86 11.78
CA ARG A 10 1.62 -22.00 13.24
C ARG A 10 2.02 -20.73 13.99
N SER A 11 3.12 -20.11 13.59
CA SER A 11 3.61 -18.86 14.20
C SER A 11 2.63 -17.71 13.97
N LEU A 12 2.00 -17.66 12.79
CA LEU A 12 0.94 -16.69 12.49
C LEU A 12 -0.34 -16.95 13.30
N LYS A 13 -0.77 -18.22 13.43
CA LYS A 13 -1.99 -18.60 14.16
C LYS A 13 -1.88 -18.50 15.67
N LYS A 14 -0.75 -18.88 16.24
CA LYS A 14 -0.58 -19.06 17.70
C LYS A 14 0.38 -18.05 18.33
N GLY A 15 1.30 -17.50 17.53
CA GLY A 15 2.26 -16.51 18.00
C GLY A 15 1.62 -15.16 18.28
N ARG A 16 2.42 -14.22 18.78
CA ARG A 16 1.97 -12.85 19.08
C ARG A 16 3.03 -11.82 18.72
N GLY A 17 2.59 -10.61 18.36
CA GLY A 17 3.48 -9.45 18.26
C GLY A 17 4.62 -9.67 17.27
N LEU A 18 5.85 -9.68 17.79
CA LEU A 18 7.07 -9.87 17.01
C LEU A 18 7.15 -11.24 16.32
N GLU A 19 6.60 -12.29 16.93
CA GLU A 19 6.62 -13.63 16.33
C GLU A 19 5.77 -13.69 15.06
N GLN A 20 4.53 -13.18 15.11
CA GLN A 20 3.66 -13.06 13.93
C GLN A 20 4.28 -12.15 12.88
N ALA A 21 4.87 -11.02 13.30
CA ALA A 21 5.54 -10.10 12.39
C ALA A 21 6.71 -10.79 11.64
N ALA A 22 7.55 -11.54 12.35
CA ALA A 22 8.66 -12.29 11.75
C ALA A 22 8.15 -13.40 10.83
N ALA A 23 7.13 -14.15 11.24
CA ALA A 23 6.52 -15.20 10.43
C ALA A 23 5.93 -14.63 9.13
N ALA A 24 5.23 -13.49 9.20
CA ALA A 24 4.71 -12.81 8.02
C ALA A 24 5.82 -12.41 7.05
N GLN A 25 6.96 -11.93 7.55
CA GLN A 25 8.11 -11.60 6.70
C GLN A 25 8.77 -12.81 6.06
N LEU A 26 8.74 -13.99 6.71
CA LEU A 26 9.30 -15.22 6.15
C LEU A 26 8.49 -15.77 4.98
N ALA A 27 7.17 -15.52 4.92
CA ALA A 27 6.30 -16.02 3.87
C ALA A 27 6.76 -15.61 2.45
N PRO A 28 6.88 -14.30 2.11
CA PRO A 28 7.33 -13.91 0.77
C PRO A 28 8.80 -14.27 0.52
N LEU A 29 9.66 -14.30 1.55
CA LEU A 29 11.05 -14.74 1.40
C LEU A 29 11.13 -16.22 0.99
N LEU A 30 10.27 -17.06 1.55
CA LEU A 30 10.16 -18.45 1.14
C LEU A 30 9.71 -18.56 -0.32
N CYS A 31 8.73 -17.75 -0.76
CA CYS A 31 8.31 -17.71 -2.16
C CYS A 31 9.45 -17.30 -3.10
N VAL A 32 10.19 -16.25 -2.76
CA VAL A 32 11.37 -15.82 -3.54
C VAL A 32 12.42 -16.93 -3.62
N GLN A 33 12.69 -17.62 -2.50
CA GLN A 33 13.69 -18.69 -2.45
C GLN A 33 13.29 -19.93 -3.27
N LEU A 34 11.98 -20.20 -3.38
CA LEU A 34 11.45 -21.29 -4.20
C LEU A 34 11.44 -20.94 -5.70
N GLY A 35 11.49 -19.65 -6.05
CA GLY A 35 11.40 -19.16 -7.42
C GLY A 35 9.97 -19.19 -7.97
N ALA A 36 9.79 -18.70 -9.19
CA ALA A 36 8.50 -18.69 -9.86
C ALA A 36 8.02 -20.13 -10.19
N GLY A 37 6.74 -20.40 -9.98
CA GLY A 37 6.07 -21.67 -10.30
C GLY A 37 5.26 -22.26 -9.14
N ASP A 38 4.76 -23.48 -9.34
CA ASP A 38 3.76 -24.16 -8.51
C ASP A 38 4.06 -24.15 -7.01
N TYR A 39 5.34 -24.21 -6.62
CA TYR A 39 5.72 -24.26 -5.21
C TYR A 39 5.56 -22.93 -4.49
N ALA A 40 5.84 -21.79 -5.14
CA ALA A 40 5.58 -20.49 -4.55
C ALA A 40 4.07 -20.22 -4.49
N GLU A 41 3.32 -20.64 -5.52
CA GLU A 41 1.86 -20.55 -5.56
C GLU A 41 1.20 -21.35 -4.43
N GLU A 42 1.66 -22.58 -4.18
CA GLU A 42 1.14 -23.41 -3.08
C GLU A 42 1.39 -22.76 -1.71
N VAL A 43 2.60 -22.23 -1.48
CA VAL A 43 2.91 -21.50 -0.23
C VAL A 43 2.01 -20.28 -0.06
N CYS A 44 1.82 -19.49 -1.12
CA CYS A 44 0.92 -18.34 -1.09
C CYS A 44 -0.53 -18.76 -0.81
N ARG A 45 -1.00 -19.86 -1.41
CA ARG A 45 -2.36 -20.39 -1.20
C ARG A 45 -2.58 -20.85 0.24
N GLU A 46 -1.58 -21.51 0.84
CA GLU A 46 -1.65 -21.98 2.22
C GLU A 46 -1.58 -20.84 3.24
N LEU A 47 -0.73 -19.84 3.02
CA LEU A 47 -0.47 -18.78 4.00
C LEU A 47 -1.39 -17.55 3.86
N SER A 48 -1.91 -17.25 2.67
CA SER A 48 -2.77 -16.08 2.44
C SER A 48 -3.97 -15.99 3.39
N PRO A 49 -4.71 -17.08 3.68
CA PRO A 49 -5.85 -17.02 4.60
C PRO A 49 -5.48 -16.56 6.01
N VAL A 50 -4.38 -17.07 6.58
CA VAL A 50 -3.96 -16.68 7.94
C VAL A 50 -3.32 -15.28 7.94
N LEU A 51 -2.59 -14.91 6.90
CA LEU A 51 -2.06 -13.55 6.76
C LEU A 51 -3.20 -12.53 6.68
N SER A 52 -4.24 -12.80 5.90
CA SER A 52 -5.43 -11.95 5.78
C SER A 52 -6.19 -11.85 7.10
N LEU A 53 -6.35 -12.96 7.81
CA LEU A 53 -6.95 -12.98 9.15
C LEU A 53 -6.18 -12.05 10.11
N VAL A 54 -4.86 -12.18 10.19
CA VAL A 54 -4.04 -11.35 11.10
C VAL A 54 -4.05 -9.88 10.69
N ALA A 55 -3.96 -9.56 9.39
CA ALA A 55 -3.98 -8.18 8.90
C ALA A 55 -5.27 -7.42 9.31
N ASN A 56 -6.40 -8.12 9.28
CA ASN A 56 -7.72 -7.55 9.59
C ASN A 56 -8.15 -7.70 11.06
N ASP A 57 -7.40 -8.43 11.89
CA ASP A 57 -7.70 -8.58 13.31
C ASP A 57 -7.31 -7.31 14.10
N ALA A 58 -8.31 -6.57 14.58
CA ALA A 58 -8.10 -5.37 15.39
C ALA A 58 -7.43 -5.67 16.76
N ALA A 59 -7.47 -6.91 17.25
CA ALA A 59 -6.81 -7.33 18.48
C ALA A 59 -5.33 -7.72 18.26
N ALA A 60 -4.92 -8.00 17.02
CA ALA A 60 -3.52 -8.26 16.69
C ALA A 60 -2.68 -6.98 16.80
N SER A 61 -1.39 -7.14 17.12
CA SER A 61 -0.48 -5.99 17.20
C SER A 61 -0.37 -5.27 15.85
N LEU A 62 -0.31 -3.95 15.87
CA LEU A 62 -0.18 -3.12 14.65
C LEU A 62 1.03 -3.52 13.80
N LEU A 63 2.15 -3.89 14.43
CA LEU A 63 3.33 -4.36 13.74
C LEU A 63 3.08 -5.68 12.98
N ALA A 64 2.45 -6.67 13.62
CA ALA A 64 2.11 -7.94 12.97
C ALA A 64 1.18 -7.69 11.78
N ARG A 65 0.14 -6.88 11.98
CA ARG A 65 -0.80 -6.48 10.92
C ARG A 65 -0.07 -5.84 9.73
N ALA A 66 0.84 -4.91 9.99
CA ALA A 66 1.59 -4.21 8.96
C ALA A 66 2.47 -5.18 8.15
N LYS A 67 3.13 -6.12 8.83
CA LYS A 67 3.92 -7.17 8.15
C LYS A 67 3.04 -8.13 7.36
N CYS A 68 1.84 -8.45 7.83
CA CYS A 68 0.89 -9.27 7.09
C CYS A 68 0.36 -8.56 5.83
N CYS A 69 0.03 -7.27 5.88
CA CYS A 69 -0.34 -6.48 4.69
C CYS A 69 0.74 -6.54 3.62
N TRP A 70 1.99 -6.29 4.02
CA TRP A 70 3.13 -6.34 3.09
C TRP A 70 3.39 -7.74 2.55
N ALA A 71 3.29 -8.77 3.41
CA ALA A 71 3.46 -10.15 3.01
C ALA A 71 2.38 -10.59 2.00
N LEU A 72 1.12 -10.21 2.21
CA LEU A 72 0.03 -10.48 1.26
C LEU A 72 0.32 -9.86 -0.11
N GLY A 73 0.65 -8.56 -0.15
CA GLY A 73 0.97 -7.89 -1.41
C GLY A 73 2.11 -8.57 -2.17
N LEU A 74 3.20 -8.91 -1.48
CA LEU A 74 4.34 -9.61 -2.09
C LEU A 74 3.99 -11.04 -2.52
N CYS A 75 3.28 -11.80 -1.69
CA CYS A 75 2.87 -13.17 -2.01
C CYS A 75 1.98 -13.20 -3.25
N THR A 76 1.01 -12.29 -3.35
CA THR A 76 0.14 -12.16 -4.52
C THR A 76 0.91 -11.70 -5.75
N PHE A 77 1.83 -10.74 -5.61
CA PHE A 77 2.71 -10.31 -6.70
C PHE A 77 3.59 -11.44 -7.24
N LEU A 78 4.13 -12.30 -6.36
CA LEU A 78 5.05 -13.38 -6.73
C LEU A 78 4.34 -14.63 -7.28
N ALA A 79 3.22 -15.03 -6.68
CA ALA A 79 2.48 -16.21 -7.11
C ALA A 79 1.64 -15.95 -8.36
N GLY A 80 1.31 -14.69 -8.65
CA GLY A 80 0.23 -14.39 -9.57
C GLY A 80 -1.12 -14.88 -9.03
N GLY A 81 -2.14 -14.78 -9.86
CA GLY A 81 -3.50 -15.16 -9.50
C GLY A 81 -4.50 -14.55 -10.46
N GLU A 82 -5.78 -14.83 -10.23
CA GLU A 82 -6.85 -14.18 -10.98
C GLU A 82 -6.95 -12.71 -10.55
N MET A 83 -7.22 -11.82 -11.51
CA MET A 83 -7.35 -10.39 -11.23
C MET A 83 -8.45 -10.09 -10.21
N ALA A 84 -9.48 -10.95 -10.13
CA ALA A 84 -10.53 -10.86 -9.12
C ALA A 84 -9.97 -10.97 -7.68
N ASP A 85 -9.03 -11.89 -7.44
CA ASP A 85 -8.39 -12.05 -6.13
C ASP A 85 -7.48 -10.87 -5.81
N VAL A 86 -6.77 -10.34 -6.82
CA VAL A 86 -5.93 -9.14 -6.69
C VAL A 86 -6.78 -7.95 -6.25
N VAL A 87 -7.88 -7.66 -6.96
CA VAL A 87 -8.80 -6.56 -6.65
C VAL A 87 -9.44 -6.74 -5.28
N GLN A 88 -9.83 -7.97 -4.91
CA GLN A 88 -10.38 -8.25 -3.58
C GLN A 88 -9.37 -7.97 -2.46
N LEU A 89 -8.11 -8.34 -2.65
CA LEU A 89 -7.04 -8.00 -1.71
C LEU A 89 -6.79 -6.50 -1.66
N MET A 90 -6.76 -5.81 -2.80
CA MET A 90 -6.63 -4.36 -2.87
C MET A 90 -7.73 -3.67 -2.06
N HIS A 91 -8.99 -4.08 -2.20
CA HIS A 91 -10.09 -3.54 -1.40
C HIS A 91 -9.92 -3.81 0.10
N SER A 92 -9.44 -5.00 0.49
CA SER A 92 -9.12 -5.28 1.89
C SER A 92 -7.99 -4.39 2.43
N LEU A 93 -6.98 -4.09 1.63
CA LEU A 93 -5.89 -3.19 2.02
C LEU A 93 -6.38 -1.74 2.14
N GLU A 94 -7.24 -1.29 1.22
CA GLU A 94 -7.89 0.02 1.29
C GLU A 94 -8.69 0.21 2.56
N ASN A 95 -9.49 -0.79 2.96
CA ASN A 95 -10.24 -0.77 4.21
C ASN A 95 -9.34 -0.56 5.45
N ILE A 96 -8.05 -0.90 5.37
CA ILE A 96 -7.08 -0.64 6.44
C ILE A 96 -6.57 0.80 6.39
N PHE A 97 -6.09 1.28 5.24
CA PHE A 97 -5.48 2.62 5.17
C PHE A 97 -6.48 3.77 5.04
N SER A 98 -7.74 3.50 4.67
CA SER A 98 -8.82 4.50 4.59
C SER A 98 -9.14 5.17 5.93
N ALA A 99 -8.73 4.56 7.05
CA ALA A 99 -8.74 5.19 8.36
C ALA A 99 -7.84 6.46 8.45
N SER A 100 -6.98 6.70 7.46
CA SER A 100 -6.18 7.92 7.30
C SER A 100 -6.79 8.97 6.36
N TYR A 101 -7.90 8.67 5.67
CA TYR A 101 -8.60 9.66 4.85
C TYR A 101 -9.13 10.81 5.70
N LEU A 102 -9.40 11.95 5.07
CA LEU A 102 -10.04 13.05 5.77
C LEU A 102 -11.42 12.61 6.27
N LYS A 103 -11.79 13.11 7.43
CA LYS A 103 -13.16 12.94 7.92
C LYS A 103 -14.11 13.75 7.03
N GLY A 104 -15.41 13.44 7.03
CA GLY A 104 -16.41 14.14 6.21
C GLY A 104 -16.52 15.67 6.43
N ASN A 105 -15.82 16.23 7.41
CA ASN A 105 -15.67 17.67 7.65
C ASN A 105 -14.31 18.24 7.17
N GLY A 106 -13.53 17.48 6.40
CA GLY A 106 -12.20 17.86 5.88
C GLY A 106 -11.07 17.80 6.90
N THR A 107 -11.29 17.28 8.11
CA THR A 107 -10.24 17.22 9.15
C THR A 107 -9.39 15.97 9.06
N VAL A 108 -8.08 16.13 9.22
CA VAL A 108 -7.11 15.02 9.26
C VAL A 108 -7.39 14.15 10.51
N PRO A 109 -7.51 12.82 10.37
CA PRO A 109 -7.75 11.94 11.51
C PRO A 109 -6.55 11.89 12.47
N LEU A 110 -6.84 11.68 13.76
CA LEU A 110 -5.81 11.46 14.76
C LEU A 110 -5.40 9.99 14.74
N VAL A 111 -4.27 9.72 14.09
CA VAL A 111 -3.68 8.38 13.94
C VAL A 111 -2.39 8.33 14.77
N THR A 112 -2.12 7.23 15.47
CA THR A 112 -0.83 7.05 16.17
C THR A 112 0.30 6.75 15.19
N ALA A 113 1.55 6.88 15.61
CA ALA A 113 2.70 6.53 14.75
C ALA A 113 2.65 5.05 14.31
N ASP A 114 2.31 4.13 15.21
CA ASP A 114 2.21 2.70 14.89
C ASP A 114 1.05 2.38 13.92
N GLN A 115 -0.09 3.09 14.06
CA GLN A 115 -1.19 2.95 13.11
C GLN A 115 -0.81 3.50 11.73
N ALA A 116 -0.09 4.63 11.69
CA ALA A 116 0.39 5.20 10.44
C ALA A 116 1.37 4.26 9.71
N LEU A 117 2.21 3.52 10.44
CA LEU A 117 3.07 2.49 9.85
C LEU A 117 2.26 1.33 9.25
N LEU A 118 1.16 0.92 9.91
CA LEU A 118 0.23 -0.06 9.35
C LEU A 118 -0.44 0.46 8.07
N HIS A 119 -0.96 1.68 8.08
CA HIS A 119 -1.62 2.27 6.91
C HIS A 119 -0.64 2.46 5.74
N ALA A 120 0.58 2.92 6.01
CA ALA A 120 1.63 3.02 4.99
C ALA A 120 1.98 1.64 4.41
N ALA A 121 2.12 0.60 5.24
CA ALA A 121 2.38 -0.76 4.75
C ALA A 121 1.24 -1.31 3.89
N ALA A 122 -0.02 -1.06 4.27
CA ALA A 122 -1.19 -1.45 3.49
C ALA A 122 -1.26 -0.70 2.15
N LEU A 123 -0.99 0.61 2.16
CA LEU A 123 -0.97 1.44 0.96
C LEU A 123 0.17 1.04 0.00
N SER A 124 1.37 0.80 0.50
CA SER A 124 2.47 0.29 -0.33
C SER A 124 2.16 -1.09 -0.92
N ALA A 125 1.53 -1.99 -0.15
CA ALA A 125 1.10 -3.28 -0.66
C ALA A 125 0.02 -3.14 -1.74
N TRP A 126 -0.94 -2.23 -1.55
CA TRP A 126 -1.96 -1.90 -2.54
C TRP A 126 -1.34 -1.34 -3.82
N SER A 127 -0.36 -0.44 -3.68
CA SER A 127 0.39 0.14 -4.79
C SER A 127 1.21 -0.89 -5.56
N LEU A 128 1.77 -1.90 -4.89
CA LEU A 128 2.45 -3.01 -5.55
C LEU A 128 1.46 -3.81 -6.41
N LEU A 129 0.24 -4.03 -5.93
CA LEU A 129 -0.77 -4.77 -6.69
C LEU A 129 -1.26 -4.03 -7.94
N LEU A 130 -1.24 -2.69 -7.94
CA LEU A 130 -1.49 -1.90 -9.15
C LEU A 130 -0.56 -2.28 -10.30
N THR A 131 0.70 -2.67 -10.02
CA THR A 131 1.66 -3.02 -11.08
C THR A 131 1.30 -4.32 -11.80
N LEU A 132 0.34 -5.09 -11.29
CA LEU A 132 -0.18 -6.29 -11.96
C LEU A 132 -1.30 -5.97 -12.95
N MET A 133 -1.88 -4.76 -12.89
CA MET A 133 -2.99 -4.34 -13.73
C MET A 133 -2.49 -3.76 -15.06
N SER A 134 -3.31 -3.87 -16.11
CA SER A 134 -2.97 -3.22 -17.39
C SER A 134 -3.18 -1.71 -17.28
N PRO A 135 -2.42 -0.88 -18.03
CA PRO A 135 -2.64 0.56 -18.11
C PRO A 135 -4.09 0.95 -18.44
N GLY A 136 -4.76 0.18 -19.31
CA GLY A 136 -6.16 0.42 -19.67
C GLY A 136 -7.13 0.17 -18.52
N ASP A 137 -6.91 -0.88 -17.72
CA ASP A 137 -7.75 -1.15 -16.55
C ASP A 137 -7.60 -0.04 -15.50
N ILE A 138 -6.38 0.45 -15.29
CA ILE A 138 -6.11 1.57 -14.38
C ILE A 138 -6.80 2.84 -14.86
N TYR A 139 -6.70 3.16 -16.15
CA TYR A 139 -7.42 4.30 -16.73
C TYR A 139 -8.94 4.21 -16.49
N MET A 140 -9.53 3.03 -16.71
CA MET A 140 -10.97 2.83 -16.49
C MET A 140 -11.38 2.92 -15.02
N LEU A 141 -10.54 2.44 -14.10
CA LEU A 141 -10.84 2.40 -12.67
C LEU A 141 -10.53 3.71 -11.94
N MET A 142 -9.64 4.53 -12.48
CA MET A 142 -9.12 5.71 -11.79
C MET A 142 -9.25 7.01 -12.57
N SER A 143 -9.99 7.04 -13.70
CA SER A 143 -10.35 8.29 -14.39
C SER A 143 -11.37 9.10 -13.60
N ASP A 144 -11.47 10.40 -13.90
CA ASP A 144 -12.40 11.33 -13.23
C ASP A 144 -13.88 10.89 -13.32
N ASP A 145 -14.26 10.18 -14.38
CA ASP A 145 -15.61 9.68 -14.62
C ASP A 145 -15.88 8.29 -13.99
N SER A 146 -14.91 7.72 -13.27
CA SER A 146 -15.02 6.36 -12.74
C SER A 146 -15.86 6.28 -11.45
N ASP A 147 -16.99 5.57 -11.53
CA ASP A 147 -17.83 5.23 -10.37
C ASP A 147 -17.34 3.96 -9.63
N SER A 148 -16.08 3.54 -9.82
CA SER A 148 -15.56 2.33 -9.20
C SER A 148 -15.57 2.45 -7.67
N VAL A 149 -16.15 1.44 -7.02
CA VAL A 149 -16.12 1.26 -5.56
C VAL A 149 -15.03 0.28 -5.11
N PHE A 150 -14.25 -0.24 -6.06
CA PHE A 150 -13.24 -1.28 -5.80
C PHE A 150 -11.84 -0.72 -5.57
N VAL A 151 -11.60 0.52 -5.98
CA VAL A 151 -10.33 1.23 -5.79
C VAL A 151 -10.61 2.61 -5.20
N PRO A 152 -9.66 3.18 -4.43
CA PRO A 152 -9.76 4.54 -3.96
C PRO A 152 -9.82 5.53 -5.12
N GLN A 153 -10.65 6.56 -4.95
CA GLN A 153 -10.65 7.70 -5.85
C GLN A 153 -9.34 8.48 -5.70
N LEU A 154 -8.86 9.08 -6.79
CA LEU A 154 -7.58 9.81 -6.78
C LEU A 154 -7.58 10.97 -5.76
N ALA A 155 -8.74 11.60 -5.56
CA ALA A 155 -8.94 12.60 -4.52
C ALA A 155 -8.66 12.04 -3.11
N GLN A 156 -9.13 10.83 -2.80
CA GLN A 156 -8.91 10.18 -1.50
C GLN A 156 -7.43 9.80 -1.30
N LEU A 157 -6.73 9.41 -2.36
CA LEU A 157 -5.27 9.21 -2.29
C LEU A 157 -4.53 10.53 -2.04
N SER A 158 -4.96 11.62 -2.67
CA SER A 158 -4.40 12.96 -2.45
C SER A 158 -4.58 13.43 -1.00
N GLU A 159 -5.70 13.12 -0.36
CA GLU A 159 -5.93 13.44 1.06
C GLU A 159 -4.86 12.85 2.00
N LEU A 160 -4.34 11.66 1.69
CA LEU A 160 -3.29 11.02 2.50
C LEU A 160 -1.98 11.82 2.54
N LEU A 161 -1.74 12.70 1.56
CA LEU A 161 -0.62 13.63 1.54
C LEU A 161 -0.69 14.67 2.68
N ASP A 162 -1.86 14.89 3.28
CA ASP A 162 -2.05 15.79 4.43
C ASP A 162 -1.80 15.11 5.79
N SER A 163 -1.51 13.81 5.79
CA SER A 163 -1.21 13.06 7.02
C SER A 163 -0.10 13.73 7.83
N ALA A 164 -0.17 13.68 9.16
CA ALA A 164 0.90 14.15 10.03
C ALA A 164 2.16 13.23 9.96
N HIS A 165 1.98 11.99 9.54
CA HIS A 165 3.02 10.95 9.54
C HIS A 165 3.73 10.85 8.20
N LEU A 166 5.06 10.84 8.24
CA LEU A 166 5.88 10.84 7.03
C LEU A 166 5.63 9.61 6.15
N ASP A 167 5.57 8.42 6.75
CA ASP A 167 5.46 7.15 6.01
C ASP A 167 4.18 7.08 5.17
N VAL A 168 3.06 7.61 5.70
CA VAL A 168 1.79 7.69 4.95
C VAL A 168 1.91 8.66 3.78
N ARG A 169 2.51 9.84 3.98
CA ARG A 169 2.72 10.81 2.89
C ARG A 169 3.60 10.22 1.79
N LEU A 170 4.69 9.54 2.15
CA LEU A 170 5.59 8.90 1.19
C LEU A 170 4.86 7.82 0.38
N ALA A 171 4.20 6.89 1.06
CA ALA A 171 3.46 5.83 0.39
C ALA A 171 2.36 6.39 -0.53
N ALA A 172 1.62 7.42 -0.09
CA ALA A 172 0.62 8.08 -0.91
C ALA A 172 1.22 8.75 -2.15
N GLY A 173 2.32 9.50 -1.99
CA GLY A 173 2.99 10.14 -3.12
C GLY A 173 3.54 9.14 -4.14
N GLU A 174 4.12 8.03 -3.67
CA GLU A 174 4.59 6.93 -4.53
C GLU A 174 3.42 6.25 -5.27
N SER A 175 2.31 5.97 -4.57
CA SER A 175 1.10 5.42 -5.19
C SER A 175 0.52 6.35 -6.25
N MET A 176 0.47 7.65 -5.98
CA MET A 176 -0.01 8.63 -6.95
C MET A 176 0.89 8.70 -8.17
N ALA A 177 2.22 8.75 -8.00
CA ALA A 177 3.15 8.71 -9.13
C ALA A 177 2.91 7.49 -10.02
N LEU A 178 2.72 6.31 -9.43
CA LEU A 178 2.43 5.08 -10.16
C LEU A 178 1.10 5.14 -10.93
N VAL A 179 0.04 5.65 -10.30
CA VAL A 179 -1.27 5.80 -10.95
C VAL A 179 -1.20 6.77 -12.13
N TYR A 180 -0.54 7.91 -11.98
CA TYR A 180 -0.33 8.87 -13.07
C TYR A 180 0.53 8.29 -14.19
N GLU A 181 1.62 7.59 -13.86
CA GLU A 181 2.46 6.93 -14.84
C GLU A 181 1.65 5.92 -15.67
N LEU A 182 0.97 4.98 -15.01
CA LEU A 182 0.22 3.92 -15.68
C LEU A 182 -1.01 4.45 -16.43
N GLY A 183 -1.74 5.41 -15.86
CA GLY A 183 -2.87 6.05 -16.53
C GLY A 183 -2.44 6.79 -17.80
N ARG A 184 -1.31 7.52 -17.74
CA ARG A 184 -0.76 8.25 -18.90
C ARG A 184 -0.13 7.34 -19.95
N VAL A 185 0.36 6.15 -19.57
CA VAL A 185 0.73 5.12 -20.56
C VAL A 185 -0.47 4.75 -21.46
N HIS A 186 -1.70 4.81 -20.94
CA HIS A 186 -2.91 4.56 -21.73
C HIS A 186 -3.44 5.81 -22.44
N ASN A 187 -3.47 6.95 -21.74
CA ASN A 187 -3.98 8.22 -22.26
C ASN A 187 -3.21 9.41 -21.65
N ASP A 188 -2.47 10.15 -22.48
CA ASP A 188 -1.64 11.28 -22.07
C ASP A 188 -2.42 12.38 -21.30
N ASP A 189 -3.72 12.54 -21.58
CA ASP A 189 -4.58 13.54 -20.95
C ASP A 189 -5.16 13.10 -19.59
N PHE A 190 -4.77 11.92 -19.09
CA PHE A 190 -5.23 11.39 -17.81
C PHE A 190 -5.00 12.39 -16.66
N HIS A 191 -6.10 12.85 -16.05
CA HIS A 191 -6.14 13.85 -14.96
C HIS A 191 -5.47 15.19 -15.29
N GLN A 192 -5.43 15.60 -16.56
CA GLN A 192 -4.75 16.84 -16.97
C GLN A 192 -5.27 18.09 -16.24
N GLU A 193 -6.58 18.18 -16.01
CA GLU A 193 -7.21 19.35 -15.36
C GLU A 193 -6.91 19.44 -13.85
N SER A 194 -6.84 18.29 -13.16
CA SER A 194 -6.59 18.21 -11.71
C SER A 194 -5.09 18.20 -11.37
N THR A 195 -4.23 17.86 -12.34
CA THR A 195 -2.75 17.79 -12.19
C THR A 195 -2.12 19.04 -11.55
N PRO A 196 -2.47 20.29 -11.91
CA PRO A 196 -1.86 21.48 -11.32
C PRO A 196 -2.04 21.57 -9.80
N GLN A 197 -3.22 21.22 -9.29
CA GLN A 197 -3.52 21.28 -7.85
C GLN A 197 -2.70 20.25 -7.07
N LEU A 198 -2.58 19.04 -7.61
CA LEU A 198 -1.72 18.01 -7.04
C LEU A 198 -0.24 18.41 -7.10
N ALA A 199 0.23 18.92 -8.25
CA ALA A 199 1.61 19.35 -8.41
C ALA A 199 2.01 20.43 -7.40
N ASP A 200 1.11 21.37 -7.09
CA ASP A 200 1.35 22.38 -6.06
C ASP A 200 1.46 21.78 -4.66
N LYS A 201 0.62 20.80 -4.32
CA LYS A 201 0.72 20.05 -3.06
C LYS A 201 2.05 19.29 -2.94
N LEU A 202 2.45 18.58 -4.00
CA LEU A 202 3.72 17.86 -4.08
C LEU A 202 4.92 18.83 -3.98
N ARG A 203 4.86 20.00 -4.65
CA ARG A 203 5.88 21.06 -4.54
C ARG A 203 6.05 21.57 -3.11
N GLN A 204 4.95 21.76 -2.38
CA GLN A 204 5.01 22.16 -0.97
C GLN A 204 5.72 21.10 -0.12
N LEU A 205 5.41 19.82 -0.32
CA LEU A 205 6.07 18.72 0.38
C LEU A 205 7.56 18.57 0.00
N ALA A 206 7.92 18.85 -1.25
CA ALA A 206 9.28 18.85 -1.79
C ALA A 206 10.17 20.01 -1.27
N THR A 207 9.55 21.08 -0.76
CA THR A 207 10.24 22.28 -0.25
C THR A 207 10.05 22.52 1.25
N ASP A 208 9.29 21.67 1.93
CA ASP A 208 8.91 21.80 3.32
C ASP A 208 10.11 22.08 4.26
N SER A 209 9.92 23.08 5.13
CA SER A 209 10.88 23.57 6.11
C SER A 209 10.41 23.46 7.56
N HIS A 210 9.29 22.79 7.83
CA HIS A 210 8.68 22.65 9.16
C HIS A 210 9.67 22.13 10.22
N LYS A 211 10.22 23.06 11.03
CA LYS A 211 11.30 22.79 11.98
C LYS A 211 10.90 21.83 13.11
N TYR A 212 9.61 21.65 13.38
CA TYR A 212 9.08 20.71 14.36
C TYR A 212 9.26 19.23 13.97
N ARG A 213 9.46 18.92 12.68
CA ARG A 213 9.74 17.56 12.19
C ARG A 213 11.20 17.16 12.45
N ALA A 214 11.55 15.88 12.44
CA ALA A 214 12.95 15.49 12.56
C ALA A 214 13.77 15.92 11.32
N LYS A 215 15.06 16.23 11.49
CA LYS A 215 15.94 16.65 10.38
C LYS A 215 16.07 15.56 9.30
N LYS A 216 16.15 14.30 9.74
CA LYS A 216 16.21 13.12 8.85
C LYS A 216 14.94 13.05 7.99
N ASP A 217 13.77 13.12 8.62
CA ASP A 217 12.47 13.01 7.97
C ASP A 217 12.25 14.12 6.94
N ARG A 218 12.58 15.37 7.29
CA ARG A 218 12.52 16.48 6.31
C ARG A 218 13.43 16.24 5.10
N LYS A 219 14.63 15.70 5.31
CA LYS A 219 15.56 15.41 4.21
C LYS A 219 14.97 14.32 3.30
N GLN A 220 14.44 13.24 3.90
CA GLN A 220 13.81 12.16 3.17
C GLN A 220 12.60 12.66 2.38
N GLN A 221 11.65 13.35 3.02
CA GLN A 221 10.47 13.89 2.38
C GLN A 221 10.82 14.74 1.16
N ARG A 222 11.72 15.71 1.32
CA ARG A 222 12.10 16.59 0.21
C ARG A 222 12.78 15.84 -0.93
N SER A 223 13.56 14.81 -0.62
CA SER A 223 14.18 13.98 -1.67
C SER A 223 13.09 13.24 -2.44
N SER A 224 12.28 12.44 -1.74
CA SER A 224 11.21 11.64 -2.34
C SER A 224 10.20 12.48 -3.12
N PHE A 225 9.73 13.60 -2.58
CA PHE A 225 8.72 14.43 -3.24
C PHE A 225 9.26 15.24 -4.43
N ARG A 226 10.57 15.44 -4.54
CA ARG A 226 11.16 15.95 -5.79
C ARG A 226 11.14 14.90 -6.89
N ASP A 227 11.42 13.64 -6.53
CA ASP A 227 11.39 12.53 -7.46
C ASP A 227 9.95 12.25 -7.90
N ILE A 228 9.00 12.15 -6.96
CA ILE A 228 7.55 11.97 -7.23
C ILE A 228 7.00 13.06 -8.16
N LEU A 229 7.36 14.33 -7.92
CA LEU A 229 6.91 15.46 -8.76
C LEU A 229 7.41 15.34 -10.22
N HIS A 230 8.43 14.54 -10.50
CA HIS A 230 8.88 14.33 -11.88
C HIS A 230 7.94 13.42 -12.68
N TYR A 231 7.20 12.53 -12.00
CA TYR A 231 6.30 11.55 -12.60
C TYR A 231 4.85 12.03 -12.71
N VAL A 232 4.49 13.09 -11.97
CA VAL A 232 3.16 13.73 -11.98
C VAL A 232 3.19 15.02 -12.78
#